data_AF-A0AA39SYU4-F1
#
_entry.id   AF-A0AA39SYU4-F1
#
_cell.length_a   1.000
_cell.length_b   1.000
_cell.length_c   1.000
_cell.angle_alpha   90.00
_cell.angle_beta   90.00
_cell.angle_gamma   90.00
#
_symmetry.space_group_name_H-M   'P 1'
#
loop_
_entity.id
_entity.type
_entity.pdbx_description
1 polymer ?
#
loop_
_entity_poly.entity_id
_entity_poly.type
_entity_poly.pdbx_seq_one_letter_code
_entity_poly.pdbx_strand_id
1 'polypeptide(L)'
;MALEAWFMDESNEDQRLPHHRNPKELVSLNHLAELGVLYWHLNPNNYENDKELQKIREARGYNYMDLLDLCPEKVTNYEEKLRNFYTEHIHADEEIRYCLEGSGYFDVRDKDDQWIRIWIKAGDLIILPAGIYHRFTLDTSNYVKLMRLFLGEPVWTAYNRPQDDHPARKEYIKDLTGKMGAPLEAH
;
A
#
# COMPACT_ATOMS: atom_id res chain seq x y z
N MET A 1 6.13 -14.27 7.61
CA MET A 1 4.79 -14.90 7.43
C MET A 1 4.28 -14.47 6.07
N ALA A 2 3.38 -15.22 5.42
CA ALA A 2 2.79 -14.77 4.16
C ALA A 2 1.88 -13.55 4.39
N LEU A 3 1.87 -12.60 3.45
CA LEU A 3 0.98 -11.45 3.46
C LEU A 3 -0.49 -11.92 3.50
N GLU A 4 -1.30 -11.28 4.34
CA GLU A 4 -2.74 -11.55 4.43
C GLU A 4 -3.53 -10.42 3.75
N ALA A 5 -4.39 -10.78 2.81
CA ALA A 5 -5.32 -9.85 2.18
C ALA A 5 -6.72 -10.48 2.05
N TRP A 6 -7.77 -9.66 2.07
CA TRP A 6 -9.16 -10.13 2.00
C TRP A 6 -10.11 -9.04 1.50
N PHE A 7 -11.27 -9.45 0.98
CA PHE A 7 -12.35 -8.52 0.69
C PHE A 7 -13.04 -8.03 1.96
N MET A 8 -13.36 -6.74 1.97
CA MET A 8 -13.98 -6.09 3.13
C MET A 8 -15.51 -6.27 3.17
N ASP A 9 -16.07 -6.29 4.39
CA ASP A 9 -17.50 -6.06 4.61
C ASP A 9 -17.89 -4.59 4.36
N GLU A 10 -19.20 -4.31 4.39
CA GLU A 10 -19.76 -2.95 4.18
C GLU A 10 -20.08 -2.23 5.51
N SER A 11 -19.55 -2.71 6.64
CA SER A 11 -19.86 -2.10 7.94
C SER A 11 -19.18 -0.74 8.11
N ASN A 12 -19.85 0.15 8.85
CA ASN A 12 -19.30 1.46 9.24
C ASN A 12 -18.70 1.42 10.65
N GLU A 13 -18.25 0.25 11.10
CA GLU A 13 -17.55 0.11 12.38
C GLU A 13 -16.15 0.76 12.34
N ASP A 14 -15.41 0.68 13.45
CA ASP A 14 -14.06 1.24 13.54
C ASP A 14 -13.16 0.67 12.43
N GLN A 15 -12.72 1.55 11.52
CA GLN A 15 -11.88 1.23 10.36
C GLN A 15 -10.61 0.42 10.69
N ARG A 16 -10.15 0.43 11.95
CA ARG A 16 -8.97 -0.31 12.44
C ARG A 16 -9.28 -1.79 12.71
N LEU A 17 -10.53 -2.21 12.68
CA LEU A 17 -10.93 -3.61 12.80
C LEU A 17 -10.62 -4.38 11.50
N PRO A 18 -10.55 -5.72 11.50
CA PRO A 18 -10.25 -6.46 10.27
C PRO A 18 -11.29 -6.31 9.15
N HIS A 19 -12.57 -6.09 9.46
CA HIS A 19 -13.65 -5.97 8.45
C HIS A 19 -13.74 -7.15 7.47
N HIS A 20 -13.64 -8.40 7.96
CA HIS A 20 -13.81 -9.56 7.10
C HIS A 20 -15.29 -9.72 6.69
N ARG A 21 -15.53 -10.04 5.41
CA ARG A 21 -16.81 -10.63 4.97
C ARG A 21 -17.13 -11.92 5.75
N ASN A 22 -18.41 -12.29 5.77
CA ASN A 22 -18.88 -13.55 6.33
C ASN A 22 -19.61 -14.37 5.24
N PRO A 23 -19.03 -15.48 4.74
CA PRO A 23 -17.75 -16.08 5.14
C PRO A 23 -16.53 -15.25 4.73
N LYS A 24 -15.37 -15.52 5.35
CA LYS A 24 -14.11 -14.84 4.99
C LYS A 24 -13.76 -15.10 3.53
N GLU A 25 -13.38 -14.04 2.83
CA GLU A 25 -13.01 -14.11 1.42
C GLU A 25 -11.58 -13.58 1.25
N LEU A 26 -10.61 -14.50 1.27
CA LEU A 26 -9.18 -14.18 1.18
C LEU A 26 -8.77 -13.87 -0.25
N VAL A 27 -7.81 -12.95 -0.39
CA VAL A 27 -7.23 -12.53 -1.67
C VAL A 27 -5.79 -13.03 -1.75
N SER A 28 -5.44 -13.64 -2.89
CA SER A 28 -4.09 -14.15 -3.13
C SER A 28 -3.13 -13.06 -3.60
N LEU A 29 -1.81 -13.28 -3.44
CA LEU A 29 -0.78 -12.41 -3.99
C LEU A 29 -0.88 -12.26 -5.51
N ASN A 30 -1.24 -13.32 -6.23
CA ASN A 30 -1.45 -13.25 -7.68
C ASN A 30 -2.59 -12.29 -8.04
N HIS A 31 -3.68 -12.29 -7.28
CA HIS A 31 -4.78 -11.35 -7.49
C HIS A 31 -4.33 -9.90 -7.22
N LEU A 32 -3.54 -9.65 -6.18
CA LEU A 32 -2.94 -8.33 -5.94
C LEU A 32 -2.00 -7.91 -7.09
N ALA A 33 -1.19 -8.84 -7.60
CA ALA A 33 -0.29 -8.60 -8.73
C ALA A 33 -1.07 -8.26 -10.02
N GLU A 34 -2.23 -8.86 -10.25
CA GLU A 34 -3.13 -8.47 -11.34
C GLU A 34 -3.63 -7.03 -11.22
N LEU A 35 -3.74 -6.50 -10.00
CA LEU A 35 -4.06 -5.08 -9.74
C LEU A 35 -2.82 -4.18 -9.84
N GLY A 36 -1.65 -4.74 -10.12
CA GLY A 36 -0.36 -4.06 -10.17
C GLY A 36 0.29 -3.84 -8.80
N VAL A 37 -0.28 -4.38 -7.72
CA VAL A 37 0.30 -4.33 -6.37
C VAL A 37 1.41 -5.36 -6.27
N LEU A 38 2.62 -4.91 -5.94
CA LEU A 38 3.80 -5.78 -5.81
C LEU A 38 4.20 -5.93 -4.35
N TYR A 39 4.78 -7.09 -4.02
CA TYR A 39 5.10 -7.47 -2.65
C TYR A 39 6.47 -8.16 -2.57
N TRP A 40 7.17 -7.92 -1.46
CA TRP A 40 8.33 -8.69 -1.00
C TRP A 40 8.30 -8.81 0.53
N HIS A 41 8.82 -9.93 1.04
CA HIS A 41 9.11 -10.10 2.47
C HIS A 41 10.63 -10.03 2.71
N LEU A 42 11.05 -9.07 3.52
CA LEU A 42 12.46 -8.74 3.79
C LEU A 42 12.78 -8.82 5.30
N ASN A 43 14.06 -8.70 5.67
CA ASN A 43 14.45 -8.63 7.08
C ASN A 43 14.41 -7.18 7.59
N PRO A 44 13.43 -6.78 8.41
CA PRO A 44 13.29 -5.40 8.87
C PRO A 44 14.42 -4.97 9.81
N ASN A 45 15.10 -5.90 10.47
CA ASN A 45 16.20 -5.59 11.39
C ASN A 45 17.53 -5.25 10.67
N ASN A 46 17.61 -5.49 9.36
CA ASN A 46 18.80 -5.25 8.56
C ASN A 46 18.52 -4.34 7.36
N TYR A 47 17.48 -3.50 7.42
CA TYR A 47 17.06 -2.68 6.27
C TYR A 47 18.18 -1.80 5.70
N GLU A 48 19.16 -1.38 6.50
CA GLU A 48 20.28 -0.54 6.04
C GLU A 48 21.26 -1.29 5.11
N ASN A 49 21.39 -2.61 5.28
CA ASN A 49 22.36 -3.44 4.56
C ASN A 49 21.70 -4.62 3.83
N ASP A 50 20.37 -4.60 3.67
CA ASP A 50 19.64 -5.66 3.01
C ASP A 50 19.91 -5.62 1.49
N LYS A 51 20.56 -6.67 0.99
CA LYS A 51 20.94 -6.78 -0.43
C LYS A 51 19.72 -6.88 -1.35
N GLU A 52 18.62 -7.45 -0.88
CA GLU A 52 17.41 -7.60 -1.68
C GLU A 52 16.69 -6.25 -1.79
N LEU A 53 16.62 -5.50 -0.68
CA LEU A 53 16.16 -4.11 -0.72
C LEU A 53 17.00 -3.26 -1.69
N GLN A 54 18.33 -3.40 -1.67
CA GLN A 54 19.22 -2.69 -2.60
C GLN A 54 18.90 -3.02 -4.06
N LYS A 55 18.73 -4.30 -4.41
CA LYS A 55 18.35 -4.69 -5.77
C LYS A 55 17.00 -4.11 -6.20
N ILE A 56 15.99 -4.15 -5.32
CA ILE A 56 14.66 -3.59 -5.61
C ILE A 56 14.78 -2.09 -5.89
N ARG A 57 15.53 -1.37 -5.05
CA ARG A 57 15.77 0.07 -5.21
C ARG A 57 16.52 0.38 -6.50
N GLU A 58 17.56 -0.38 -6.84
CA GLU A 58 18.33 -0.19 -8.07
C GLU A 58 17.47 -0.49 -9.32
N ALA A 59 16.74 -1.61 -9.31
CA ALA A 59 15.91 -2.02 -10.44
C ALA A 59 14.77 -1.05 -10.73
N ARG A 60 14.23 -0.39 -9.69
CA ARG A 60 13.10 0.55 -9.80
C ARG A 60 13.50 2.03 -9.69
N GLY A 61 14.78 2.33 -9.50
CA GLY A 61 15.29 3.71 -9.42
C GLY A 61 14.95 4.45 -8.13
N TYR A 62 14.68 3.74 -7.02
CA TYR A 62 14.33 4.34 -5.73
C TYR A 62 15.53 4.97 -5.03
N ASN A 63 15.81 6.23 -5.38
CA ASN A 63 16.98 6.97 -4.95
C ASN A 63 16.74 7.86 -3.70
N TYR A 64 15.49 8.04 -3.27
CA TYR A 64 15.13 8.76 -2.06
C TYR A 64 14.44 7.84 -1.05
N MET A 65 14.72 8.07 0.24
CA MET A 65 14.01 7.41 1.34
C MET A 65 13.88 8.30 2.57
N ASP A 66 12.83 8.07 3.35
CA ASP A 66 12.73 8.54 4.72
C ASP A 66 11.97 7.55 5.61
N LEU A 67 11.83 7.88 6.90
CA LEU A 67 11.12 7.07 7.89
C LEU A 67 9.91 7.81 8.42
N LEU A 68 8.76 7.14 8.43
CA LEU A 68 7.53 7.56 9.09
C LEU A 68 7.30 6.67 10.32
N ASP A 69 7.45 7.25 11.51
CA ASP A 69 7.19 6.59 12.80
C ASP A 69 5.83 7.07 13.33
N LEU A 70 4.77 6.33 13.02
CA LEU A 70 3.39 6.75 13.23
C LEU A 70 2.85 6.15 14.52
N CYS A 71 2.86 6.96 15.58
CA CYS A 71 2.13 6.73 16.82
C CYS A 71 1.58 8.05 17.38
N PRO A 72 0.54 8.01 18.23
CA PRO A 72 -0.10 9.22 18.76
C PRO A 72 0.87 10.19 19.44
N GLU A 73 1.89 9.70 20.16
CA GLU A 73 2.82 10.57 20.89
C GLU A 73 3.95 11.15 20.04
N LYS A 74 4.24 10.59 18.86
CA LYS A 74 5.42 10.94 18.05
C LYS A 74 5.13 11.89 16.88
N VAL A 75 3.86 12.05 16.51
CA VAL A 75 3.48 12.75 15.27
C VAL A 75 2.60 13.97 15.57
N THR A 76 3.04 15.14 15.12
CA THR A 76 2.19 16.35 15.12
C THR A 76 1.07 16.20 14.10
N ASN A 77 -0.13 16.72 14.43
CA ASN A 77 -1.34 16.58 13.62
C ASN A 77 -1.69 15.11 13.29
N TYR A 78 -1.42 14.20 14.23
CA TYR A 78 -1.66 12.76 14.09
C TYR A 78 -3.05 12.42 13.53
N GLU A 79 -4.11 12.96 14.12
CA GLU A 79 -5.50 12.72 13.70
C GLU A 79 -5.78 13.23 12.27
N GLU A 80 -5.26 14.41 11.93
CA GLU A 80 -5.42 14.97 10.59
C GLU A 80 -4.68 14.12 9.54
N LYS A 81 -3.46 13.66 9.87
CA LYS A 81 -2.69 12.76 9.01
C LYS A 81 -3.40 11.43 8.80
N LEU A 82 -3.91 10.80 9.86
CA LEU A 82 -4.68 9.56 9.75
C LEU A 82 -5.93 9.73 8.89
N ARG A 83 -6.66 10.84 9.07
CA ARG A 83 -7.83 11.16 8.23
C ARG A 83 -7.44 11.32 6.76
N ASN A 84 -6.33 12.01 6.48
CA ASN A 84 -5.86 12.20 5.11
C ASN A 84 -5.41 10.87 4.48
N PHE A 85 -4.68 10.03 5.22
CA PHE A 85 -4.28 8.69 4.76
C PHE A 85 -5.49 7.78 4.50
N TYR A 86 -6.54 7.89 5.31
CA TYR A 86 -7.72 7.04 5.16
C TYR A 86 -8.75 7.54 4.12
N THR A 87 -8.66 8.81 3.74
CA THR A 87 -9.50 9.33 2.65
C THR A 87 -9.08 8.67 1.35
N GLU A 88 -10.00 8.04 0.62
CA GLU A 88 -9.68 7.35 -0.64
C GLU A 88 -9.06 8.31 -1.67
N HIS A 89 -7.86 7.95 -2.15
CA HIS A 89 -7.06 8.80 -3.04
C HIS A 89 -6.24 8.00 -4.05
N ILE A 90 -5.62 8.73 -4.99
CA ILE A 90 -4.56 8.24 -5.86
C ILE A 90 -3.29 9.09 -5.69
N HIS A 91 -2.18 8.54 -6.16
CA HIS A 91 -0.94 9.27 -6.42
C HIS A 91 -0.59 9.23 -7.91
N ALA A 92 0.14 10.26 -8.36
CA ALA A 92 0.69 10.31 -9.72
C ALA A 92 1.89 9.37 -9.91
N ASP A 93 2.55 9.02 -8.80
CA ASP A 93 3.69 8.12 -8.72
C ASP A 93 3.33 6.88 -7.88
N GLU A 94 4.23 5.90 -7.82
CA GLU A 94 4.09 4.73 -6.96
C GLU A 94 4.10 5.09 -5.48
N GLU A 95 3.26 4.41 -4.69
CA GLU A 95 3.33 4.46 -3.23
C GLU A 95 4.08 3.23 -2.73
N ILE A 96 5.34 3.44 -2.30
CA ILE A 96 6.21 2.37 -1.80
C ILE A 96 6.36 2.47 -0.29
N ARG A 97 6.08 1.38 0.42
CA ARG A 97 6.11 1.29 1.89
C ARG A 97 6.75 -0.01 2.34
N TYR A 98 7.80 0.10 3.13
CA TYR A 98 8.43 -1.02 3.81
C TYR A 98 8.17 -0.94 5.30
N CYS A 99 7.41 -1.89 5.83
CA CYS A 99 7.09 -1.95 7.24
C CYS A 99 8.28 -2.47 8.05
N LEU A 100 8.84 -1.62 8.90
CA LEU A 100 9.97 -1.94 9.76
C LEU A 100 9.50 -2.43 11.14
N GLU A 101 8.46 -1.81 11.69
CA GLU A 101 7.89 -2.13 13.00
C GLU A 101 6.37 -1.92 12.98
N GLY A 102 5.65 -2.63 13.86
CA GLY A 102 4.19 -2.51 13.97
C GLY A 102 3.43 -3.11 12.77
N SER A 103 2.25 -2.56 12.50
CA SER A 103 1.35 -3.04 11.45
C SER A 103 0.26 -2.03 11.07
N GLY A 104 -0.35 -2.25 9.91
CA GLY A 104 -1.45 -1.43 9.41
C GLY A 104 -2.11 -2.02 8.17
N TYR A 105 -3.15 -1.36 7.69
CA TYR A 105 -3.92 -1.77 6.54
C TYR A 105 -3.75 -0.81 5.38
N PHE A 106 -3.43 -1.36 4.21
CA PHE A 106 -3.66 -0.72 2.92
C PHE A 106 -4.94 -1.29 2.33
N ASP A 107 -5.93 -0.45 2.08
CA ASP A 107 -7.11 -0.87 1.32
C ASP A 107 -6.94 -0.40 -0.13
N VAL A 108 -7.19 -1.28 -1.10
CA VAL A 108 -7.12 -1.00 -2.54
C VAL A 108 -8.43 -1.38 -3.23
N ARG A 109 -8.77 -0.69 -4.32
CA ARG A 109 -9.89 -1.09 -5.18
C ARG A 109 -9.48 -2.21 -6.14
N ASP A 110 -10.33 -3.21 -6.26
CA ASP A 110 -10.20 -4.24 -7.30
C ASP A 110 -10.79 -3.77 -8.65
N LYS A 111 -10.91 -4.69 -9.63
CA LYS A 111 -11.45 -4.40 -10.96
C LYS A 111 -12.95 -4.03 -10.94
N ASP A 112 -13.68 -4.53 -9.96
CA ASP A 112 -15.12 -4.30 -9.76
C ASP A 112 -15.39 -3.18 -8.74
N ASP A 113 -14.38 -2.37 -8.43
CA ASP A 113 -14.41 -1.26 -7.48
C ASP A 113 -14.78 -1.70 -6.04
N GLN A 114 -14.47 -2.93 -5.66
CA GLN A 114 -14.62 -3.47 -4.31
C GLN A 114 -13.35 -3.24 -3.48
N TRP A 115 -13.50 -3.08 -2.16
CA TRP A 115 -12.36 -2.94 -1.26
C TRP A 115 -11.70 -4.28 -0.93
N ILE A 116 -10.39 -4.34 -1.18
CA ILE A 116 -9.49 -5.38 -0.68
C ILE A 116 -8.61 -4.75 0.40
N ARG A 117 -8.62 -5.33 1.59
CA ARG A 117 -7.74 -4.97 2.70
C ARG A 117 -6.48 -5.81 2.67
N ILE A 118 -5.32 -5.17 2.76
CA ILE A 118 -3.99 -5.78 2.80
C ILE A 118 -3.37 -5.46 4.16
N TRP A 119 -3.08 -6.48 4.95
CA TRP A 119 -2.48 -6.31 6.29
C TRP A 119 -0.97 -6.41 6.23
N ILE A 120 -0.29 -5.27 6.32
CA ILE A 120 1.17 -5.20 6.34
C ILE A 120 1.69 -5.27 7.79
N LYS A 121 2.77 -6.02 7.97
CA LYS A 121 3.48 -6.20 9.25
C LYS A 121 4.97 -6.02 9.02
N ALA A 122 5.74 -5.94 10.11
CA ALA A 122 7.20 -5.84 10.04
C ALA A 122 7.81 -6.90 9.08
N GLY A 123 8.61 -6.44 8.12
CA GLY A 123 9.20 -7.23 7.04
C GLY A 123 8.47 -7.11 5.70
N ASP A 124 7.25 -6.56 5.66
CA ASP A 124 6.49 -6.45 4.42
C ASP A 124 6.82 -5.16 3.66
N LEU A 125 7.32 -5.30 2.43
CA LEU A 125 7.45 -4.23 1.45
C LEU A 125 6.30 -4.36 0.44
N ILE A 126 5.54 -3.27 0.27
CA ILE A 126 4.47 -3.17 -0.72
C ILE A 126 4.72 -1.98 -1.66
N ILE A 127 4.39 -2.18 -2.93
CA ILE A 127 4.34 -1.12 -3.95
C ILE A 127 2.91 -1.06 -4.47
N LEU A 128 2.26 0.09 -4.29
CA LEU A 128 1.00 0.41 -4.95
C LEU A 128 1.31 1.18 -6.24
N PRO A 129 0.76 0.77 -7.40
CA PRO A 129 1.03 1.41 -8.67
C PRO A 129 0.40 2.81 -8.72
N ALA A 130 1.02 3.72 -9.48
CA ALA A 130 0.44 5.04 -9.76
C ALA A 130 -0.99 4.90 -10.29
N GLY A 131 -1.90 5.78 -9.85
CA GLY A 131 -3.30 5.80 -10.31
C GLY A 131 -4.24 4.75 -9.70
N ILE A 132 -3.78 3.85 -8.82
CA ILE A 132 -4.69 2.97 -8.06
C ILE A 132 -5.40 3.75 -6.95
N TYR A 133 -6.72 3.56 -6.83
CA TYR A 133 -7.45 4.06 -5.67
C TYR A 133 -7.10 3.22 -4.45
N HIS A 134 -6.63 3.90 -3.40
CA HIS A 134 -6.24 3.27 -2.17
C HIS A 134 -6.44 4.20 -0.97
N ARG A 135 -6.26 3.64 0.23
CA ARG A 135 -6.21 4.35 1.50
C ARG A 135 -5.40 3.55 2.52
N PHE A 136 -4.96 4.22 3.57
CA PHE A 136 -4.22 3.61 4.68
C PHE A 136 -4.89 3.89 6.02
N THR A 137 -4.90 2.89 6.90
CA THR A 137 -5.24 3.05 8.32
C THR A 137 -4.34 2.20 9.18
N LEU A 138 -4.13 2.61 10.42
CA LEU A 138 -3.57 1.72 11.43
C LEU A 138 -4.55 0.57 11.72
N ASP A 139 -4.03 -0.54 12.24
CA ASP A 139 -4.87 -1.53 12.89
C ASP A 139 -5.04 -1.19 14.39
N THR A 140 -5.67 -2.07 15.16
CA THR A 140 -5.95 -1.84 16.59
C THR A 140 -4.70 -1.72 17.47
N SER A 141 -3.50 -2.05 16.98
CA SER A 141 -2.24 -1.82 17.69
C SER A 141 -1.83 -0.34 17.71
N ASN A 142 -2.39 0.48 16.83
CA ASN A 142 -2.13 1.92 16.72
C ASN A 142 -0.65 2.28 16.55
N TYR A 143 0.14 1.40 15.93
CA TYR A 143 1.56 1.64 15.72
C TYR A 143 2.05 1.07 14.39
N VAL A 144 2.75 1.91 13.61
CA VAL A 144 3.55 1.44 12.49
C VAL A 144 4.79 2.32 12.30
N LYS A 145 5.90 1.71 11.91
CA LYS A 145 7.09 2.39 11.40
C LYS A 145 7.32 1.95 9.96
N LEU A 146 7.21 2.90 9.04
CA LEU A 146 7.36 2.67 7.61
C LEU A 146 8.62 3.36 7.10
N MET A 147 9.46 2.64 6.37
CA MET A 147 10.34 3.27 5.40
C MET A 147 9.53 3.60 4.15
N ARG A 148 9.64 4.84 3.68
CA ARG A 148 8.99 5.31 2.46
C ARG A 148 10.06 5.51 1.40
N LEU A 149 9.84 4.97 0.21
CA LEU A 149 10.79 5.00 -0.91
C LEU A 149 10.17 5.78 -2.07
N PHE A 150 11.00 6.50 -2.85
CA PHE A 150 10.54 7.34 -3.97
C PHE A 150 11.52 7.30 -5.15
N LEU A 151 10.97 7.52 -6.34
CA LEU A 151 11.75 7.96 -7.50
C LEU A 151 11.92 9.48 -7.43
N GLY A 152 13.15 9.94 -7.19
CA GLY A 152 13.46 11.37 -7.10
C GLY A 152 12.98 12.02 -5.80
N GLU A 153 12.83 13.34 -5.82
CA GLU A 153 12.28 14.08 -4.67
C GLU A 153 10.81 13.71 -4.46
N PRO A 154 10.38 13.45 -3.22
CA PRO A 154 9.04 12.92 -2.96
C PRO A 154 7.96 13.96 -3.24
N VAL A 155 7.01 13.61 -4.10
CA VAL A 155 5.76 14.35 -4.30
C VAL A 155 4.64 13.65 -3.54
N TRP A 156 4.24 14.22 -2.40
CA TRP A 156 3.25 13.63 -1.48
C TRP A 156 1.79 13.90 -1.83
N THR A 157 1.53 14.51 -3.00
CA THR A 157 0.20 15.00 -3.33
C THR A 157 -0.77 13.82 -3.47
N ALA A 158 -1.70 13.70 -2.52
CA ALA A 158 -2.84 12.81 -2.61
C ALA A 158 -3.97 13.51 -3.37
N TYR A 159 -4.49 12.85 -4.40
CA TYR A 159 -5.65 13.32 -5.15
C TYR A 159 -6.86 12.50 -4.73
N ASN A 160 -7.70 13.07 -3.86
CA ASN A 160 -8.90 12.40 -3.36
C ASN A 160 -9.85 12.08 -4.51
N ARG A 161 -10.46 10.89 -4.47
CA ARG A 161 -11.48 10.45 -5.43
C ARG A 161 -12.65 11.47 -5.47
N PRO A 162 -13.21 11.82 -6.65
CA PRO A 162 -12.98 11.28 -7.99
C PRO A 162 -11.77 11.88 -8.72
N GLN A 163 -11.03 11.03 -9.46
CA GLN A 163 -9.83 11.38 -10.26
C GLN A 163 -9.74 10.59 -11.58
N ASP A 164 -10.88 10.23 -12.17
CA ASP A 164 -10.92 9.39 -13.39
C ASP A 164 -10.29 10.08 -14.61
N ASP A 165 -10.22 11.40 -14.59
CA ASP A 165 -9.57 12.19 -15.63
C ASP A 165 -8.06 12.36 -15.46
N HIS A 166 -7.50 12.00 -14.31
CA HIS A 166 -6.09 12.15 -14.00
C HIS A 166 -5.23 11.25 -14.92
N PRO A 167 -4.12 11.74 -15.51
CA PRO A 167 -3.28 10.97 -16.43
C PRO A 167 -2.84 9.61 -15.87
N ALA A 168 -2.32 9.59 -14.63
CA ALA A 168 -1.92 8.33 -13.97
C ALA A 168 -3.08 7.34 -13.81
N ARG A 169 -4.31 7.82 -13.56
CA ARG A 169 -5.49 6.95 -13.45
C ARG A 169 -5.85 6.35 -14.80
N LYS A 170 -5.83 7.14 -15.88
CA LYS A 170 -6.08 6.67 -17.25
C LYS A 170 -5.05 5.62 -17.69
N GLU A 171 -3.78 5.85 -17.35
CA GLU A 171 -2.70 4.90 -17.63
C GLU A 171 -2.87 3.61 -16.82
N TYR A 172 -3.16 3.70 -15.53
CA TYR A 172 -3.46 2.54 -14.68
C TYR A 172 -4.58 1.67 -15.25
N ILE A 173 -5.70 2.27 -15.66
CA ILE A 173 -6.84 1.54 -16.24
C ILE A 173 -6.48 0.90 -17.58
N LYS A 174 -5.71 1.58 -18.42
CA LYS A 174 -5.21 1.03 -19.68
C LYS A 174 -4.31 -0.19 -19.44
N ASP A 175 -3.42 -0.12 -18.46
CA ASP A 175 -2.55 -1.23 -18.10
C ASP A 175 -3.33 -2.41 -17.52
N LEU A 176 -4.30 -2.14 -16.66
CA LEU A 176 -5.14 -3.16 -16.02
C LEU A 176 -5.97 -3.95 -17.06
N THR A 177 -6.43 -3.26 -18.11
CA THR A 177 -7.17 -3.86 -19.23
C THR A 177 -6.26 -4.52 -20.27
N GLY A 178 -5.04 -4.02 -20.45
CA GLY A 178 -4.05 -4.53 -21.39
C GLY A 178 -3.24 -5.74 -20.89
N LYS A 179 -3.06 -5.91 -19.58
CA LYS A 179 -2.28 -6.99 -18.95
C LYS A 179 -3.02 -8.34 -18.79
N MET A 180 -4.04 -8.63 -19.61
CA MET A 180 -4.51 -10.01 -19.77
C MET A 180 -3.40 -10.88 -20.41
N GLY A 181 -2.38 -11.29 -19.65
CA GLY A 181 -1.40 -12.29 -20.12
C GLY A 181 0.03 -12.32 -19.58
N ALA A 182 0.48 -11.44 -18.66
CA ALA A 182 1.83 -11.57 -18.10
C ALA A 182 1.93 -11.09 -16.64
N PRO A 183 2.26 -11.98 -15.68
CA PRO A 183 2.63 -11.55 -14.34
C PRO A 183 3.99 -10.84 -14.37
N LEU A 184 4.08 -9.68 -13.72
CA LEU A 184 5.36 -9.11 -13.31
C LEU A 184 5.81 -9.91 -12.08
N GLU A 185 6.98 -10.56 -12.13
CA GLU A 185 7.47 -11.38 -11.03
C GLU A 185 7.70 -10.52 -9.77
N ALA A 186 6.78 -10.65 -8.82
CA ALA A 186 6.90 -10.30 -7.41
C ALA A 186 6.65 -11.57 -6.59
N HIS A 187 7.27 -11.67 -5.40
CA HIS A 187 7.38 -12.91 -4.62
C HIS A 187 6.61 -12.84 -3.31
#